data_AF-A0A6N7RQ89-F1
#
_entry.id   AF-A0A6N7RQ89-F1
#
_cell.length_a   1.000
_cell.length_b   1.000
_cell.length_c   1.000
_cell.angle_alpha   90.00
_cell.angle_beta   90.00
_cell.angle_gamma   90.00
#
_symmetry.space_group_name_H-M   'P 1'
#
loop_
_entity.id
_entity.type
_entity.pdbx_description
1 polymer ?
#
loop_
_entity_poly.entity_id
_entity_poly.type
_entity_poly.pdbx_seq_one_letter_code
_entity_poly.pdbx_strand_id
1 'polypeptide(L)'
;MDIDWHDVSFFENGYEHASSGGLRTPDSSTPGALEKRWERIDGTDCLVKGSSSANQREPFNEVLATKLMARLLADGEYVAYRLVEREGRTCSACPTFVTRDDEFVSANDVAVRAGIAEGRDFYRAYAEFCERSGIDGAWTFLSKMIVCDHIMANFDRHRGNFGLVRTVETLEGWRMAPLFDNGSGFFSRATMRDLERERYTWTANPFDEYPSQQLARVEDMN
;
A
#
# COMPACT_ATOMS: atom_id res chain seq x y z
N MET A 1 -24.84 -25.07 -13.24
CA MET A 1 -24.33 -23.86 -13.92
C MET A 1 -22.84 -23.94 -13.73
N ASP A 2 -22.10 -24.16 -14.82
CA ASP A 2 -20.64 -24.16 -14.79
C ASP A 2 -20.24 -22.69 -14.89
N ILE A 3 -19.59 -22.17 -13.86
CA ILE A 3 -19.10 -20.78 -13.82
C ILE A 3 -17.61 -20.87 -14.07
N ASP A 4 -17.14 -20.29 -15.17
CA ASP A 4 -15.71 -20.23 -15.49
C ASP A 4 -15.06 -19.02 -14.78
N TRP A 5 -13.77 -19.14 -14.43
CA TRP A 5 -13.00 -18.02 -13.89
C TRP A 5 -12.97 -16.82 -14.84
N HIS A 6 -12.89 -17.07 -16.14
CA HIS A 6 -12.95 -16.06 -17.20
C HIS A 6 -14.26 -15.27 -17.17
N ASP A 7 -15.37 -15.85 -16.69
CA ASP A 7 -16.67 -15.18 -16.59
C ASP A 7 -16.77 -14.18 -15.42
N VAL A 8 -15.87 -14.29 -14.43
CA VAL A 8 -15.93 -13.51 -13.19
C VAL A 8 -14.68 -12.68 -12.91
N SER A 9 -13.61 -12.86 -13.70
CA SER A 9 -12.35 -12.12 -13.56
C SER A 9 -12.50 -10.64 -13.93
N PHE A 10 -12.21 -9.74 -12.98
CA PHE A 10 -12.21 -8.30 -13.23
C PHE A 10 -11.10 -7.84 -14.19
N PHE A 11 -9.97 -8.55 -14.23
CA PHE A 11 -8.89 -8.25 -15.17
C PHE A 11 -9.33 -8.41 -16.63
N GLU A 12 -10.24 -9.35 -16.89
CA GLU A 12 -10.76 -9.65 -18.22
C GLU A 12 -12.01 -8.84 -18.57
N ASN A 13 -12.91 -8.68 -17.60
CA ASN A 13 -14.24 -8.13 -17.84
C ASN A 13 -14.37 -6.64 -17.46
N GLY A 14 -13.37 -6.06 -16.79
CA GLY A 14 -13.40 -4.67 -16.34
C GLY A 14 -14.35 -4.44 -15.15
N TYR A 15 -14.59 -3.18 -14.81
CA TYR A 15 -15.35 -2.78 -13.62
C TYR A 15 -16.64 -2.04 -14.00
N GLU A 16 -17.76 -2.39 -13.36
CA GLU A 16 -19.06 -1.74 -13.60
C GLU A 16 -19.53 -0.96 -12.37
N HIS A 17 -19.85 0.31 -12.58
CA HIS A 17 -20.37 1.22 -11.56
C HIS A 17 -21.79 1.65 -11.95
N ALA A 18 -22.81 0.97 -11.41
CA ALA A 18 -24.21 1.32 -11.65
C ALA A 18 -24.72 2.28 -10.57
N SER A 19 -25.43 3.35 -10.98
CA SER A 19 -26.04 4.32 -10.05
C SER A 19 -27.22 3.76 -9.25
N SER A 20 -27.80 2.63 -9.69
CA SER A 20 -28.95 1.94 -9.06
C SER A 20 -28.79 0.42 -8.98
N GLY A 21 -27.60 -0.11 -9.30
CA GLY A 21 -27.26 -1.54 -9.24
C GLY A 21 -26.02 -1.77 -8.38
N GLY A 22 -25.86 -3.00 -7.88
CA GLY A 22 -24.70 -3.36 -7.04
C GLY A 22 -23.36 -3.03 -7.69
N LEU A 23 -22.40 -2.59 -6.87
CA LEU A 23 -21.03 -2.31 -7.29
C LEU A 23 -20.36 -3.63 -7.75
N ARG A 24 -19.92 -3.70 -9.02
CA ARG A 24 -19.05 -4.79 -9.51
C ARG A 24 -17.62 -4.28 -9.58
N THR A 25 -17.06 -4.05 -8.40
CA THR A 25 -15.66 -3.68 -8.20
C THR A 25 -15.18 -4.33 -6.91
N PRO A 26 -13.96 -4.88 -6.86
CA PRO A 26 -13.31 -5.24 -5.61
C PRO A 26 -13.24 -4.02 -4.69
N ASP A 27 -13.22 -4.26 -3.37
CA ASP A 27 -12.92 -3.23 -2.37
C ASP A 27 -13.83 -1.97 -2.43
N SER A 28 -15.10 -2.15 -2.80
CA SER A 28 -16.04 -1.05 -2.95
C SER A 28 -16.78 -0.72 -1.66
N SER A 29 -16.75 0.55 -1.24
CA SER A 29 -17.66 1.11 -0.24
C SER A 29 -19.05 1.36 -0.84
N THR A 30 -20.13 1.02 -0.12
CA THR A 30 -21.57 1.13 -0.45
C THR A 30 -22.09 2.49 -1.01
N PRO A 31 -23.34 2.57 -1.54
CA PRO A 31 -23.76 3.60 -2.51
C PRO A 31 -23.80 5.04 -1.96
N GLY A 32 -23.09 5.95 -2.65
CA GLY A 32 -23.06 7.40 -2.38
C GLY A 32 -21.66 8.00 -2.18
N ALA A 33 -20.59 7.20 -2.23
CA ALA A 33 -19.24 7.64 -1.85
C ALA A 33 -18.17 7.40 -2.93
N LEU A 34 -17.21 8.32 -3.01
CA LEU A 34 -15.85 8.04 -3.48
C LEU A 34 -14.95 7.97 -2.24
N GLU A 35 -14.69 6.75 -1.76
CA GLU A 35 -13.63 6.48 -0.79
C GLU A 35 -12.48 5.74 -1.50
N LYS A 36 -12.76 4.59 -2.14
CA LYS A 36 -11.85 3.88 -3.07
C LYS A 36 -12.66 3.10 -4.13
N ARG A 37 -12.17 2.99 -5.37
CA ARG A 37 -12.77 2.13 -6.42
C ARG A 37 -11.79 1.77 -7.53
N TRP A 38 -12.04 0.66 -8.22
CA TRP A 38 -11.26 0.28 -9.40
C TRP A 38 -11.87 0.83 -10.70
N GLU A 39 -11.01 1.29 -11.61
CA GLU A 39 -11.37 1.78 -12.94
C GLU A 39 -10.33 1.33 -13.99
N ARG A 40 -10.78 1.02 -15.19
CA ARG A 40 -9.90 0.86 -16.36
C ARG A 40 -9.66 2.24 -16.99
N ILE A 41 -8.47 2.80 -16.79
CA ILE A 41 -8.09 4.11 -17.35
C ILE A 41 -7.05 3.88 -18.44
N ASP A 42 -7.37 4.26 -19.69
CA ASP A 42 -6.49 4.10 -20.85
C ASP A 42 -5.94 2.67 -21.01
N GLY A 43 -6.79 1.66 -20.77
CA GLY A 43 -6.42 0.25 -20.86
C GLY A 43 -5.68 -0.32 -19.64
N THR A 44 -5.41 0.48 -18.61
CA THR A 44 -4.75 0.05 -17.36
C THR A 44 -5.72 -0.01 -16.20
N ASP A 45 -5.74 -1.13 -15.46
CA ASP A 45 -6.51 -1.26 -14.22
C ASP A 45 -5.89 -0.38 -13.12
N CYS A 46 -6.65 0.60 -12.67
CA CYS A 46 -6.23 1.60 -11.69
C CYS A 46 -7.15 1.60 -10.46
N LEU A 47 -6.57 1.69 -9.27
CA LEU A 47 -7.31 2.03 -8.06
C LEU A 47 -7.38 3.55 -7.94
N VAL A 48 -8.59 4.09 -7.96
CA VAL A 48 -8.89 5.51 -7.72
C VAL A 48 -9.27 5.68 -6.25
N LYS A 49 -8.52 6.51 -5.53
CA LYS A 49 -8.71 6.82 -4.11
C LYS A 49 -9.14 8.26 -3.94
N GLY A 50 -10.28 8.45 -3.29
CA GLY A 50 -10.70 9.74 -2.77
C GLY A 50 -9.92 10.12 -1.51
N SER A 51 -10.36 11.18 -0.84
CA SER A 51 -9.89 11.47 0.53
C SER A 51 -10.96 11.09 1.53
N SER A 52 -10.56 10.38 2.57
CA SER A 52 -11.39 10.11 3.75
C SER A 52 -11.44 11.31 4.71
N SER A 53 -10.41 12.16 4.65
CA SER A 53 -10.23 13.31 5.56
C SER A 53 -10.93 14.59 5.07
N ALA A 54 -11.43 15.40 6.01
CA ALA A 54 -12.07 16.70 5.74
C ALA A 54 -11.16 17.69 5.00
N ASN A 55 -9.83 17.56 5.14
CA ASN A 55 -8.85 18.44 4.52
C ASN A 55 -8.43 18.00 3.11
N GLN A 56 -8.90 16.85 2.63
CA GLN A 56 -8.68 16.36 1.26
C GLN A 56 -7.20 16.24 0.83
N ARG A 57 -6.29 15.97 1.78
CA ARG A 57 -4.83 15.95 1.53
C ARG A 57 -4.30 14.62 1.00
N GLU A 58 -4.96 13.51 1.32
CA GLU A 58 -4.49 12.15 1.01
C GLU A 58 -4.12 11.96 -0.46
N PRO A 59 -4.93 12.40 -1.45
CA PRO A 59 -4.57 12.32 -2.86
C PRO A 59 -3.26 13.01 -3.23
N PHE A 60 -2.99 14.18 -2.64
CA PHE A 60 -1.77 14.95 -2.90
C PHE A 60 -0.56 14.31 -2.22
N ASN A 61 -0.76 13.77 -1.02
CA ASN A 61 0.28 13.07 -0.27
C ASN A 61 0.75 11.81 -0.99
N GLU A 62 -0.14 11.06 -1.63
CA GLU A 62 0.24 9.91 -2.47
C GLU A 62 1.17 10.32 -3.63
N VAL A 63 0.86 11.44 -4.29
CA VAL A 63 1.69 11.97 -5.38
C VAL A 63 3.00 12.56 -4.86
N LEU A 64 3.00 13.17 -3.68
CA LEU A 64 4.23 13.64 -3.04
C LEU A 64 5.13 12.47 -2.62
N ALA A 65 4.56 11.41 -2.05
CA ALA A 65 5.26 10.17 -1.72
C ALA A 65 5.87 9.53 -2.98
N THR A 66 5.11 9.48 -4.08
CA THR A 66 5.60 9.01 -5.38
C THR A 66 6.85 9.78 -5.82
N LYS A 67 6.83 11.12 -5.72
CA LYS A 67 7.99 11.96 -6.09
C LYS A 67 9.19 11.74 -5.17
N LEU A 68 8.98 11.49 -3.88
CA LEU A 68 10.04 11.19 -2.94
C LEU A 68 10.65 9.81 -3.24
N MET A 69 9.81 8.78 -3.34
CA MET A 69 10.24 7.40 -3.58
C MET A 69 10.97 7.25 -4.93
N ALA A 70 10.52 7.95 -5.98
CA ALA A 70 11.23 8.00 -7.27
C ALA A 70 12.68 8.52 -7.19
N ARG A 71 13.06 9.21 -6.10
CA ARG A 71 14.44 9.68 -5.87
C ARG A 71 15.26 8.73 -5.01
N LEU A 72 14.60 7.92 -4.19
CA LEU A 72 15.23 7.10 -3.16
C LEU A 72 15.28 5.61 -3.51
N LEU A 73 14.34 5.15 -4.33
CA LEU A 73 14.08 3.74 -4.60
C LEU A 73 14.30 3.43 -6.09
N ALA A 74 14.54 2.14 -6.38
CA ALA A 74 14.57 1.65 -7.74
C ALA A 74 13.17 1.58 -8.36
N ASP A 75 13.12 1.62 -9.70
CA ASP A 75 11.89 1.36 -10.43
C ASP A 75 11.31 0.00 -10.03
N GLY A 76 10.01 -0.03 -9.74
CA GLY A 76 9.30 -1.24 -9.29
C GLY A 76 9.32 -1.50 -7.78
N GLU A 77 10.05 -0.72 -6.97
CA GLU A 77 10.00 -0.82 -5.50
C GLU A 77 8.85 0.00 -4.87
N TYR A 78 8.14 0.80 -5.67
CA TYR A 78 7.00 1.60 -5.24
C TYR A 78 5.94 1.70 -6.33
N VAL A 79 4.70 1.95 -5.92
CA VAL A 79 3.59 2.20 -6.84
C VAL A 79 3.49 3.70 -7.09
N ALA A 80 3.50 4.10 -8.36
CA ALA A 80 3.38 5.51 -8.74
C ALA A 80 1.91 5.96 -8.75
N TYR A 81 1.62 7.03 -8.01
CA TYR A 81 0.32 7.68 -7.99
C TYR A 81 0.32 8.96 -8.82
N ARG A 82 -0.83 9.27 -9.42
CA ARG A 82 -1.10 10.53 -10.12
C ARG A 82 -2.43 11.12 -9.67
N LEU A 83 -2.57 12.44 -9.81
CA LEU A 83 -3.87 13.10 -9.59
C LEU A 83 -4.81 12.81 -10.76
N VAL A 84 -6.08 12.59 -10.43
CA VAL A 84 -7.19 12.49 -11.37
C VAL A 84 -8.39 13.23 -10.82
N GLU A 85 -9.24 13.76 -11.70
CA GLU A 85 -10.51 14.35 -11.31
C GLU A 85 -11.63 13.33 -11.52
N ARG A 86 -12.46 13.14 -10.49
CA ARG A 86 -13.67 12.31 -10.54
C ARG A 86 -14.78 12.98 -9.75
N GLU A 87 -15.95 13.11 -10.38
CA GLU A 87 -17.15 13.68 -9.73
C GLU A 87 -16.89 15.07 -9.10
N GLY A 88 -16.04 15.88 -9.75
CA GLY A 88 -15.67 17.21 -9.24
C GLY A 88 -14.77 17.20 -8.00
N ARG A 89 -14.16 16.05 -7.69
CA ARG A 89 -13.20 15.87 -6.59
C ARG A 89 -11.84 15.44 -7.12
N THR A 90 -10.80 16.04 -6.58
CA THR A 90 -9.43 15.56 -6.78
C THR A 90 -9.23 14.23 -6.05
N CYS A 91 -8.86 13.22 -6.81
CA CYS A 91 -8.53 11.88 -6.35
C CYS A 91 -7.09 11.54 -6.74
N SER A 92 -6.54 10.49 -6.13
CA SER A 92 -5.31 9.86 -6.61
C SER A 92 -5.65 8.57 -7.34
N ALA A 93 -4.86 8.22 -8.35
CA ALA A 93 -4.97 6.96 -9.05
C ALA A 93 -3.61 6.28 -9.11
N CYS A 94 -3.57 4.98 -8.86
CA CYS A 94 -2.41 4.13 -9.07
C CYS A 94 -2.77 2.91 -9.93
N PRO A 95 -1.85 2.42 -10.77
CA PRO A 95 -2.05 1.17 -11.47
C PRO A 95 -2.00 0.00 -10.49
N THR A 96 -2.67 -1.10 -10.82
CA THR A 96 -2.42 -2.39 -10.15
C THR A 96 -0.95 -2.79 -10.29
N PHE A 97 -0.40 -3.39 -9.24
CA PHE A 97 0.95 -3.99 -9.25
C PHE A 97 0.91 -5.53 -9.28
N VAL A 98 -0.30 -6.10 -9.38
CA VAL A 98 -0.58 -7.52 -9.57
C VAL A 98 -1.33 -7.73 -10.87
N THR A 99 -1.08 -8.86 -11.50
CA THR A 99 -1.80 -9.31 -12.69
C THR A 99 -2.82 -10.40 -12.32
N ARG A 100 -3.50 -10.95 -13.33
CA ARG A 100 -4.39 -12.11 -13.18
C ARG A 100 -3.70 -13.35 -12.60
N ASP A 101 -2.38 -13.46 -12.74
CA ASP A 101 -1.58 -14.61 -12.34
C ASP A 101 -0.88 -14.35 -10.99
N ASP A 102 -1.07 -13.16 -10.40
CA ASP A 102 -0.44 -12.74 -9.16
C ASP A 102 -1.47 -12.50 -8.05
N GLU A 103 -1.09 -12.75 -6.80
CA GLU A 103 -1.82 -12.27 -5.62
C GLU A 103 -0.92 -11.45 -4.70
N PHE A 104 -1.50 -10.42 -4.09
CA PHE A 104 -0.90 -9.71 -2.97
C PHE A 104 -1.22 -10.45 -1.66
N VAL A 105 -0.19 -10.76 -0.88
CA VAL A 105 -0.30 -11.36 0.44
C VAL A 105 0.20 -10.35 1.46
N SER A 106 -0.71 -9.82 2.28
CA SER A 106 -0.35 -8.80 3.28
C SER A 106 0.66 -9.35 4.29
N ALA A 107 1.45 -8.46 4.90
CA ALA A 107 2.35 -8.87 5.98
C ALA A 107 1.60 -9.47 7.18
N ASN A 108 0.32 -9.11 7.37
CA ASN A 108 -0.56 -9.74 8.34
C ASN A 108 -0.82 -11.22 7.99
N ASP A 109 -1.16 -11.52 6.74
CA ASP A 109 -1.44 -12.90 6.31
C ASP A 109 -0.17 -13.75 6.26
N VAL A 110 0.96 -13.14 5.90
CA VAL A 110 2.28 -13.77 6.03
C VAL A 110 2.55 -14.13 7.50
N ALA A 111 2.24 -13.24 8.44
CA ALA A 111 2.43 -13.52 9.86
C ALA A 111 1.63 -14.73 10.32
N VAL A 112 0.37 -14.82 9.90
CA VAL A 112 -0.51 -15.96 10.19
C VAL A 112 0.05 -17.23 9.57
N ARG A 113 0.40 -17.22 8.28
CA ARG A 113 0.97 -18.37 7.57
C ARG A 113 2.26 -18.87 8.20
N ALA A 114 3.14 -17.95 8.59
CA ALA A 114 4.44 -18.25 9.15
C ALA A 114 4.40 -18.59 10.65
N GLY A 115 3.22 -18.53 11.29
CA GLY A 115 3.08 -18.78 12.73
C GLY A 115 3.86 -17.77 13.58
N ILE A 116 3.93 -16.51 13.15
CA ILE A 116 4.61 -15.45 13.90
C ILE A 116 3.70 -15.02 15.05
N ALA A 117 3.90 -15.63 16.21
CA ALA A 117 3.14 -15.35 17.43
C ALA A 117 3.42 -13.94 17.99
N GLU A 118 2.46 -13.42 18.76
CA GLU A 118 2.63 -12.20 19.55
C GLU A 118 3.84 -12.31 20.51
N GLY A 119 4.58 -11.20 20.68
CA GLY A 119 5.78 -11.14 21.51
C GLY A 119 7.07 -11.60 20.83
N ARG A 120 7.01 -12.16 19.61
CA ARG A 120 8.20 -12.37 18.76
C ARG A 120 8.57 -11.06 18.05
N ASP A 121 9.86 -10.87 17.79
CA ASP A 121 10.31 -9.77 16.93
C ASP A 121 9.75 -9.97 15.51
N PHE A 122 8.71 -9.22 15.19
CA PHE A 122 8.00 -9.32 13.92
C PHE A 122 8.89 -8.90 12.74
N TYR A 123 9.75 -7.90 12.91
CA TYR A 123 10.67 -7.42 11.88
C TYR A 123 11.59 -8.56 11.42
N ARG A 124 12.27 -9.18 12.39
CA ARG A 124 13.18 -10.29 12.12
C ARG A 124 12.45 -11.52 11.59
N ALA A 125 11.35 -11.93 12.22
CA ALA A 125 10.62 -13.12 11.81
C ALA A 125 10.05 -13.00 10.38
N TYR A 126 9.60 -11.80 10.00
CA TYR A 126 9.11 -11.51 8.65
C TYR A 126 10.25 -11.52 7.62
N ALA A 127 11.38 -10.85 7.90
CA ALA A 127 12.53 -10.84 7.00
C ALA A 127 13.10 -12.25 6.78
N GLU A 128 13.27 -13.04 7.84
CA GLU A 128 13.73 -14.43 7.74
C GLU A 128 12.72 -15.32 6.98
N PHE A 129 11.41 -15.04 7.08
CA PHE A 129 10.42 -15.74 6.25
C PHE A 129 10.61 -15.41 4.77
N CYS A 130 10.87 -14.16 4.42
CA CYS A 130 11.11 -13.73 3.05
C CYS A 130 12.34 -14.43 2.45
N GLU A 131 13.45 -14.47 3.20
CA GLU A 131 14.68 -15.16 2.77
C GLU A 131 14.45 -16.65 2.57
N ARG A 132 13.77 -17.33 3.51
CA ARG A 132 13.42 -18.76 3.34
C ARG A 132 12.47 -19.02 2.17
N SER A 133 11.73 -17.99 1.74
CA SER A 133 10.83 -18.04 0.59
C SER A 133 11.55 -17.69 -0.73
N GLY A 134 12.88 -17.50 -0.70
CA GLY A 134 13.70 -17.21 -1.86
C GLY A 134 13.73 -15.75 -2.28
N ILE A 135 13.30 -14.82 -1.41
CA ILE A 135 13.37 -13.38 -1.68
C ILE A 135 14.71 -12.84 -1.21
N ASP A 136 15.59 -12.55 -2.16
CA ASP A 136 16.83 -11.82 -1.90
C ASP A 136 16.55 -10.34 -1.60
N GLY A 137 17.29 -9.75 -0.66
CA GLY A 137 17.20 -8.31 -0.35
C GLY A 137 16.00 -7.89 0.50
N ALA A 138 15.30 -8.82 1.14
CA ALA A 138 14.16 -8.51 2.02
C ALA A 138 14.52 -7.50 3.13
N TRP A 139 15.66 -7.69 3.80
CA TRP A 139 16.17 -6.76 4.81
C TRP A 139 16.37 -5.36 4.25
N THR A 140 17.02 -5.25 3.08
CA THR A 140 17.25 -3.99 2.38
C THR A 140 15.94 -3.29 2.02
N PHE A 141 14.95 -4.03 1.52
CA PHE A 141 13.63 -3.48 1.19
C PHE A 141 12.91 -2.95 2.43
N LEU A 142 12.94 -3.69 3.56
CA LEU A 142 12.35 -3.24 4.81
C LEU A 142 13.06 -1.99 5.37
N SER A 143 14.39 -1.92 5.26
CA SER A 143 15.16 -0.74 5.61
C SER A 143 14.76 0.48 4.78
N LYS A 144 14.66 0.32 3.45
CA LYS A 144 14.15 1.37 2.54
C LYS A 144 12.74 1.83 2.91
N MET A 145 11.85 0.90 3.25
CA MET A 145 10.49 1.20 3.72
C MET A 145 10.52 2.06 4.98
N ILE A 146 11.28 1.64 6.01
CA ILE A 146 11.41 2.38 7.27
C ILE A 146 11.95 3.79 7.03
N VAL A 147 12.99 3.94 6.20
CA VAL A 147 13.57 5.25 5.87
C VAL A 147 12.55 6.14 5.17
N CYS A 148 11.83 5.61 4.17
CA CYS A 148 10.79 6.36 3.47
C CYS A 148 9.68 6.80 4.44
N ASP A 149 9.16 5.89 5.25
CA ASP A 149 8.11 6.18 6.22
C ASP A 149 8.57 7.20 7.28
N HIS A 150 9.84 7.15 7.68
CA HIS A 150 10.42 8.12 8.61
C HIS A 150 10.48 9.53 7.99
N ILE A 151 11.00 9.67 6.77
CA ILE A 151 11.06 10.96 6.06
C ILE A 151 9.67 11.54 5.85
N MET A 152 8.70 10.68 5.54
CA MET A 152 7.31 11.10 5.32
C MET A 152 6.54 11.32 6.62
N ALA A 153 7.07 10.97 7.79
CA ALA A 153 6.27 10.87 9.02
C ALA A 153 4.97 10.05 8.82
N ASN A 154 5.08 8.91 8.13
CA ASN A 154 3.94 8.04 7.86
C ASN A 154 3.54 7.31 9.15
N PHE A 155 2.33 7.60 9.64
CA PHE A 155 1.82 7.01 10.87
C PHE A 155 1.01 5.72 10.64
N ASP A 156 0.73 5.35 9.39
CA ASP A 156 -0.28 4.33 9.04
C ASP A 156 0.30 3.16 8.23
N ARG A 157 1.60 2.89 8.36
CA ARG A 157 2.23 1.66 7.82
C ARG A 157 1.85 0.43 8.66
N HIS A 158 0.58 0.06 8.68
CA HIS A 158 0.14 -1.18 9.33
C HIS A 158 0.46 -2.41 8.48
N ARG A 159 0.31 -3.61 9.04
CA ARG A 159 0.62 -4.91 8.38
C ARG A 159 -0.23 -5.25 7.14
N GLY A 160 -1.21 -4.40 6.81
CA GLY A 160 -1.99 -4.47 5.58
C GLY A 160 -1.40 -3.63 4.43
N ASN A 161 -0.57 -2.63 4.75
CA ASN A 161 -0.01 -1.66 3.80
C ASN A 161 1.41 -2.02 3.33
N PHE A 162 1.81 -3.27 3.52
CA PHE A 162 3.00 -3.87 2.90
C PHE A 162 2.85 -5.39 2.93
N GLY A 163 3.65 -6.10 2.15
CA GLY A 163 3.52 -7.53 2.02
C GLY A 163 4.36 -8.09 0.89
N LEU A 164 3.93 -9.23 0.38
CA LEU A 164 4.57 -9.95 -0.70
C LEU A 164 3.61 -10.12 -1.88
N VAL A 165 4.17 -10.44 -3.05
CA VAL A 165 3.41 -10.92 -4.21
C VAL A 165 3.92 -12.32 -4.58
N ARG A 166 3.04 -13.18 -5.07
CA ARG A 166 3.37 -14.53 -5.58
C ARG A 166 2.43 -14.94 -6.71
N THR A 167 2.80 -16.00 -7.42
CA THR A 167 1.96 -16.62 -8.45
C THR A 167 0.81 -17.40 -7.83
N VAL A 168 -0.41 -17.25 -8.37
CA VAL A 168 -1.62 -17.91 -7.84
C VAL A 168 -1.71 -19.39 -8.18
N GLU A 169 -1.19 -19.81 -9.35
CA GLU A 169 -1.26 -21.20 -9.81
C GLU A 169 -0.32 -22.12 -9.02
N THR A 170 0.91 -21.66 -8.79
CA THR A 170 1.95 -22.47 -8.13
C THR A 170 2.08 -22.18 -6.65
N LEU A 171 1.58 -21.02 -6.19
CA LEU A 171 1.78 -20.50 -4.84
C LEU A 171 3.26 -20.22 -4.50
N GLU A 172 4.10 -20.10 -5.53
CA GLU A 172 5.55 -19.83 -5.51
C GLU A 172 5.89 -18.49 -6.18
N GLY A 173 7.17 -18.21 -6.43
CA GLY A 173 7.60 -16.98 -7.12
C GLY A 173 7.47 -15.73 -6.26
N TRP A 174 7.75 -15.85 -4.97
CA TRP A 174 7.60 -14.75 -4.02
C TRP A 174 8.53 -13.58 -4.35
N ARG A 175 7.99 -12.36 -4.24
CA ARG A 175 8.73 -11.10 -4.31
C ARG A 175 8.19 -10.10 -3.30
N MET A 176 8.98 -9.07 -2.96
CA MET A 176 8.48 -7.93 -2.19
C MET A 176 7.36 -7.23 -2.99
N ALA A 177 6.25 -6.91 -2.33
CA ALA A 177 5.27 -6.02 -2.91
C ALA A 177 5.85 -4.59 -2.94
N PRO A 178 5.67 -3.81 -4.01
CA PRO A 178 6.11 -2.41 -4.05
C PRO A 178 5.47 -1.62 -2.91
N LEU A 179 6.11 -0.56 -2.42
CA LEU A 179 5.51 0.33 -1.43
C LEU A 179 4.29 1.05 -2.03
N PHE A 180 3.16 1.00 -1.31
CA PHE A 180 1.89 1.61 -1.70
C PHE A 180 1.18 2.20 -0.48
N ASP A 181 0.06 2.89 -0.71
CA ASP A 181 -0.78 3.51 0.34
C ASP A 181 0.03 4.43 1.29
N ASN A 182 0.55 5.53 0.74
CA ASN A 182 1.40 6.49 1.44
C ASN A 182 0.66 7.79 1.79
N GLY A 183 -0.65 7.85 1.56
CA GLY A 183 -1.48 9.04 1.78
C GLY A 183 -1.48 9.54 3.23
N SER A 184 -1.21 8.65 4.19
CA SER A 184 -1.06 8.95 5.62
C SER A 184 0.31 9.54 6.00
N GLY A 185 1.16 9.85 5.04
CA GLY A 185 2.38 10.64 5.24
C GLY A 185 2.13 12.14 5.41
N PHE A 186 3.21 12.89 5.55
CA PHE A 186 3.34 14.34 5.57
C PHE A 186 2.37 15.04 6.52
N PHE A 187 2.17 14.44 7.70
CA PHE A 187 1.22 14.94 8.71
C PHE A 187 -0.19 15.17 8.13
N SER A 188 -0.67 14.24 7.29
CA SER A 188 -1.94 14.33 6.56
C SER A 188 -3.13 14.73 7.45
N ARG A 189 -3.12 14.29 8.72
CA ARG A 189 -4.18 14.53 9.71
C ARG A 189 -3.91 15.71 10.65
N ALA A 190 -2.75 16.37 10.58
CA ALA A 190 -2.43 17.50 11.46
C ALA A 190 -3.18 18.77 11.06
N THR A 191 -3.71 19.47 12.07
CA THR A 191 -4.26 20.82 11.89
C THR A 191 -3.14 21.85 11.81
N MET A 192 -3.41 23.06 11.27
CA MET A 192 -2.44 24.15 11.27
C MET A 192 -1.93 24.48 12.68
N ARG A 193 -2.83 24.42 13.67
CA ARG A 193 -2.49 24.64 15.07
C ARG A 193 -1.53 23.58 15.62
N ASP A 194 -1.64 22.34 15.15
CA ASP A 194 -0.73 21.25 15.55
C ASP A 194 0.66 21.48 14.95
N LEU A 195 0.73 21.91 13.69
CA LEU A 195 1.99 22.22 13.00
C LEU A 195 2.72 23.41 13.65
N GLU A 196 2.00 24.40 14.18
CA GLU A 196 2.59 25.59 14.82
C GLU A 196 3.23 25.33 16.20
N ARG A 197 2.99 24.17 16.84
CA ARG A 197 3.40 23.91 18.24
C ARG A 197 4.79 23.26 18.44
N GLU A 198 5.64 23.28 17.41
CA GLU A 198 7.09 23.01 17.45
C GLU A 198 7.54 21.63 18.02
N ARG A 199 6.67 20.62 18.10
CA ARG A 199 7.09 19.22 18.27
C ARG A 199 6.35 18.31 17.30
N TYR A 200 7.00 18.01 16.19
CA TYR A 200 6.52 17.06 15.20
C TYR A 200 6.77 15.64 15.69
N THR A 201 5.83 15.11 16.46
CA THR A 201 5.82 13.71 16.89
C THR A 201 4.71 12.97 16.16
N TRP A 202 4.99 11.73 15.75
CA TRP A 202 4.00 10.80 15.24
C TRP A 202 4.29 9.41 15.81
N THR A 203 3.26 8.57 15.86
CA THR A 203 3.45 7.13 16.10
C THR A 203 3.78 6.47 14.77
N ALA A 204 4.68 5.50 14.81
CA ALA A 204 5.06 4.70 13.66
C ALA A 204 4.46 3.28 13.78
N ASN A 205 4.44 2.61 12.63
CA ASN A 205 4.08 1.21 12.46
C ASN A 205 5.06 0.64 11.40
N PRO A 206 5.24 -0.68 11.23
CA PRO A 206 4.53 -1.78 11.86
C PRO A 206 5.30 -2.50 12.98
N PHE A 207 6.57 -2.18 13.21
CA PHE A 207 7.45 -2.93 14.10
C PHE A 207 7.50 -2.33 15.51
N ASP A 208 7.61 -0.99 15.60
CA ASP A 208 7.63 -0.25 16.86
C ASP A 208 6.84 1.06 16.74
N GLU A 209 6.31 1.51 17.88
CA GLU A 209 5.48 2.72 17.99
C GLU A 209 6.30 4.00 17.83
N TYR A 210 7.57 4.03 18.26
CA TYR A 210 8.38 5.23 18.16
C TYR A 210 9.19 5.26 16.85
N PRO A 211 9.14 6.36 16.08
CA PRO A 211 9.87 6.46 14.81
C PRO A 211 11.39 6.26 14.93
N SER A 212 11.97 6.58 16.09
CA SER A 212 13.39 6.35 16.37
C SER A 212 13.73 4.87 16.57
N GLN A 213 12.82 4.08 17.15
CA GLN A 213 13.00 2.64 17.33
C GLN A 213 12.94 1.91 16.00
N GLN A 214 12.01 2.33 15.13
CA GLN A 214 11.94 1.86 13.75
C GLN A 214 13.24 2.12 13.02
N LEU A 215 13.73 3.36 13.04
CA LEU A 215 14.96 3.76 12.37
C LEU A 215 16.19 3.03 12.92
N ALA A 216 16.21 2.66 14.21
CA ALA A 216 17.29 1.88 14.81
C ALA A 216 17.42 0.44 14.24
N ARG A 217 16.41 -0.04 13.49
CA ARG A 217 16.48 -1.32 12.76
C ARG A 217 17.14 -1.20 11.40
N VAL A 218 17.36 0.02 10.90
CA VAL A 218 18.00 0.26 9.61
C VAL A 218 19.50 0.12 9.79
N GLU A 219 20.08 -0.90 9.16
CA GLU A 219 21.52 -1.03 9.02
C GLU A 219 22.02 -0.18 7.83
N ASP A 220 23.26 0.32 7.92
CA ASP A 220 23.88 1.06 6.82
C ASP A 220 23.91 0.19 5.55
N MET A 221 23.31 0.70 4.47
CA MET A 221 23.33 0.02 3.18
C MET A 221 24.68 0.32 2.51
N ASN A 222 25.57 -0.67 2.48
CA ASN A 222 26.87 -0.60 1.79
C ASN A 222 26.73 -0.59 0.26
#